data_AF-A0A6J1L853-F1
#
_entry.id   AF-A0A6J1L853-F1
#
_cell.length_a   1.000
_cell.length_b   1.000
_cell.length_c   1.000
_cell.angle_alpha   90.00
_cell.angle_beta   90.00
_cell.angle_gamma   90.00
#
_symmetry.space_group_name_H-M   'P 1'
#
loop_
_entity.id
_entity.type
_entity.pdbx_description
1 polymer ?
#
loop_
_entity_poly.entity_id
_entity_poly.type
_entity_poly.pdbx_seq_one_letter_code
_entity_poly.pdbx_strand_id
1 'polypeptide(L)'
;MQLTLIALLCCLLGAALAMPQPERQSEQSKPNGDVWNERKQFNPPNEQRFLLDGGYNKDSTGKDIWAQAQAPVWTSDNKRHEFDVVGKYGQHLGGPYGDSPPSYGVGGTYRFRF
;
A
#
# COMPACT_ATOMS: atom_id res chain seq x y z
N MET A 1 -5.17 29.02 14.41
CA MET A 1 -4.86 27.59 14.17
C MET A 1 -5.98 26.83 13.43
N GLN A 2 -7.26 27.19 13.57
CA GLN A 2 -8.35 26.53 12.82
C GLN A 2 -8.28 26.75 11.30
N LEU A 3 -7.99 27.97 10.84
CA LEU A 3 -7.96 28.30 9.41
C LEU A 3 -6.82 27.59 8.65
N THR A 4 -5.68 27.38 9.30
CA THR A 4 -4.55 26.64 8.73
C THR A 4 -4.85 25.15 8.58
N LEU A 5 -5.59 24.57 9.53
CA LEU A 5 -6.04 23.17 9.45
C LEU A 5 -7.05 22.96 8.32
N ILE A 6 -7.98 23.91 8.13
CA ILE A 6 -8.97 23.86 7.05
C ILE A 6 -8.27 23.95 5.68
N ALA A 7 -7.32 24.87 5.51
CA ALA A 7 -6.56 25.00 4.27
C ALA A 7 -5.77 23.71 3.94
N LEU A 8 -5.14 23.11 4.95
CA LEU A 8 -4.37 21.88 4.78
C LEU A 8 -5.29 20.68 4.44
N LEU A 9 -6.48 20.60 5.04
CA LEU A 9 -7.49 19.61 4.70
C LEU A 9 -7.98 19.77 3.25
N CYS A 10 -8.23 21.00 2.79
CA CYS A 10 -8.62 21.28 1.41
C CYS A 10 -7.52 20.90 0.41
N CYS A 11 -6.25 21.16 0.73
CA CYS A 11 -5.12 20.75 -0.11
C CYS A 11 -5.02 19.22 -0.24
N LEU A 12 -5.19 18.49 0.86
CA LEU A 12 -5.15 17.01 0.84
C LEU A 12 -6.31 16.42 0.04
N LEU A 13 -7.52 16.96 0.20
CA LEU A 13 -8.70 16.54 -0.56
C LEU A 13 -8.54 16.82 -2.07
N GLY A 14 -8.00 17.98 -2.44
CA GLY A 14 -7.72 18.34 -3.83
C GLY A 14 -6.69 17.40 -4.47
N ALA A 15 -5.62 17.07 -3.76
CA ALA A 15 -4.62 16.11 -4.22
C ALA A 15 -5.20 14.70 -4.39
N ALA A 16 -6.10 14.28 -3.50
CA ALA A 16 -6.75 12.97 -3.58
C ALA A 16 -7.72 12.85 -4.77
N LEU A 17 -8.47 13.91 -5.08
CA LEU A 17 -9.37 13.93 -6.23
C LEU A 17 -8.65 14.11 -7.57
N ALA A 18 -7.46 14.71 -7.56
CA ALA A 18 -6.61 14.84 -8.74
C ALA A 18 -5.82 13.55 -9.05
N MET A 19 -5.92 12.51 -8.21
CA MET A 19 -5.33 11.22 -8.55
C MET A 19 -6.04 10.66 -9.79
N PRO A 20 -5.29 10.28 -10.84
CA PRO A 20 -5.89 9.70 -12.03
C PRO A 20 -6.70 8.47 -11.63
N GLN A 21 -8.01 8.50 -11.91
CA GLN A 21 -8.87 7.35 -11.73
C GLN A 21 -8.30 6.19 -12.57
N PRO A 22 -8.11 4.98 -12.01
CA PRO A 22 -7.79 3.83 -12.84
C PRO A 22 -8.91 3.71 -13.87
N GLU A 23 -8.54 3.67 -15.15
CA GLU A 23 -9.49 3.51 -16.25
C GLU A 23 -10.48 2.40 -15.87
N ARG A 24 -11.77 2.74 -15.84
CA ARG A 24 -12.84 1.76 -15.72
C ARG A 24 -12.67 0.84 -16.94
N GLN A 25 -12.07 -0.34 -16.74
CA GLN A 25 -12.01 -1.38 -17.77
C GLN A 25 -13.45 -1.69 -18.18
N SER A 26 -13.86 -1.09 -19.27
CA SER A 26 -15.09 -1.41 -19.98
C SER A 26 -15.04 -2.88 -20.36
N GLU A 27 -16.02 -3.64 -19.85
CA GLU A 27 -16.52 -4.90 -20.41
C GLU A 27 -15.47 -5.99 -20.62
N GLN A 28 -15.11 -6.67 -19.53
CA GLN A 28 -14.43 -7.95 -19.61
C GLN A 28 -15.37 -9.01 -20.19
N SER A 29 -15.17 -9.29 -21.47
CA SER A 29 -15.75 -10.41 -22.20
C SER A 29 -15.44 -11.72 -21.45
N LYS A 30 -16.47 -12.55 -21.28
CA LYS A 30 -16.41 -13.91 -20.70
C LYS A 30 -15.14 -14.67 -21.14
N PRO A 31 -14.29 -15.18 -20.24
CA PRO A 31 -13.22 -16.08 -20.63
C PRO A 31 -13.79 -17.50 -20.77
N ASN A 32 -13.92 -17.99 -22.00
CA ASN A 32 -13.85 -19.42 -22.30
C ASN A 32 -12.37 -19.78 -22.35
N GLY A 33 -11.84 -20.37 -21.27
CA GLY A 33 -10.45 -20.79 -21.20
C GLY A 33 -10.12 -21.48 -19.87
N ASP A 34 -10.13 -22.80 -19.93
CA ASP A 34 -9.44 -23.81 -19.11
C ASP A 34 -8.90 -23.38 -17.74
N VAL A 35 -9.64 -23.76 -16.69
CA VAL A 35 -9.47 -23.43 -15.27
C VAL A 35 -8.12 -23.89 -14.65
N TRP A 36 -7.29 -24.67 -15.36
CA TRP A 36 -6.16 -25.38 -14.75
C TRP A 36 -4.75 -24.92 -15.16
N ASN A 37 -4.58 -24.04 -16.15
CA ASN A 37 -3.23 -23.73 -16.69
C ASN A 37 -2.72 -22.31 -16.45
N GLU A 38 -3.48 -21.42 -15.80
CA GLU A 38 -3.00 -20.07 -15.48
C GLU A 38 -3.03 -19.82 -13.97
N ARG A 39 -2.08 -20.42 -13.24
CA ARG A 39 -1.46 -19.65 -12.15
C ARG A 39 -0.59 -18.57 -12.77
N LYS A 40 -1.21 -17.60 -13.47
CA LYS A 40 -0.62 -16.29 -13.57
C LYS A 40 -0.42 -15.88 -12.12
N GLN A 41 0.83 -15.81 -11.66
CA GLN A 41 1.16 -15.08 -10.46
C GLN A 41 0.61 -13.68 -10.68
N PHE A 42 -0.63 -13.47 -10.22
CA PHE A 42 -1.29 -12.19 -10.15
C PHE A 42 -0.55 -11.44 -9.06
N ASN A 43 0.66 -10.94 -9.34
CA ASN A 43 0.83 -9.56 -9.02
C ASN A 43 1.08 -8.73 -10.26
N PRO A 44 0.04 -8.00 -10.73
CA PRO A 44 0.22 -7.00 -11.75
C PRO A 44 1.44 -6.14 -11.38
N PRO A 45 2.34 -5.91 -12.34
CA PRO A 45 3.64 -5.26 -12.12
C PRO A 45 3.53 -3.77 -11.76
N ASN A 46 2.33 -3.27 -11.49
CA ASN A 46 2.09 -1.85 -11.31
C ASN A 46 1.01 -1.53 -10.26
N GLU A 47 0.76 -2.44 -9.32
CA GLU A 47 -0.22 -2.18 -8.27
C GLU A 47 0.45 -1.69 -6.99
N GLN A 48 -0.02 -0.53 -6.53
CA GLN A 48 0.26 -0.04 -5.20
C GLN A 48 -0.42 -0.98 -4.20
N ARG A 49 0.36 -1.47 -3.24
CA ARG A 49 -0.14 -2.38 -2.20
C ARG A 49 -0.10 -1.64 -0.89
N PHE A 50 -1.24 -1.59 -0.24
CA PHE A 50 -1.40 -1.01 1.08
C PHE A 50 -1.93 -2.08 2.02
N LEU A 51 -1.22 -2.30 3.12
CA LEU A 51 -1.61 -3.19 4.19
C LEU A 51 -1.75 -2.35 5.45
N LEU A 52 -2.93 -2.36 6.03
CA LEU A 52 -3.18 -1.81 7.35
C LEU A 52 -3.64 -2.96 8.24
N ASP A 53 -2.91 -3.17 9.33
CA ASP A 53 -3.19 -4.18 10.33
C ASP A 53 -3.36 -3.50 11.70
N GLY A 54 -4.43 -3.86 12.39
CA GLY A 54 -4.69 -3.48 13.77
C GLY A 54 -4.41 -4.71 14.63
N GLY A 55 -3.15 -4.87 15.04
CA GLY A 55 -2.67 -6.06 15.72
C GLY A 55 -3.47 -6.39 16.98
N TYR A 56 -3.79 -7.69 17.10
CA TYR A 56 -4.41 -8.24 18.29
C TYR A 56 -3.38 -8.38 19.41
N ASN A 57 -3.52 -7.58 20.46
CA ASN A 57 -2.73 -7.72 21.68
C ASN A 57 -3.27 -8.89 22.51
N LYS A 58 -2.50 -9.97 22.60
CA LYS A 58 -2.81 -11.15 23.42
C LYS A 58 -3.08 -10.79 24.88
N ASP A 59 -2.41 -9.76 25.36
CA ASP A 59 -2.45 -9.34 26.75
C ASP A 59 -3.58 -8.32 27.01
N SER A 60 -4.33 -7.91 25.96
CA SER A 60 -5.37 -6.87 25.98
C SER A 60 -4.91 -5.48 26.45
N THR A 61 -3.61 -5.33 26.75
CA THR A 61 -2.98 -4.13 27.31
C THR A 61 -2.54 -3.15 26.22
N GLY A 62 -3.40 -2.85 25.25
CA GLY A 62 -3.10 -1.85 24.22
C GLY A 62 -3.68 -2.17 22.85
N LYS A 63 -3.24 -1.41 21.84
CA LYS A 63 -3.60 -1.57 20.43
C LYS A 63 -2.33 -1.41 19.60
N ASP A 64 -2.02 -2.40 18.78
CA ASP A 64 -0.93 -2.30 17.82
C ASP A 64 -1.50 -1.82 16.49
N ILE A 65 -0.86 -0.83 15.89
CA ILE A 65 -1.17 -0.35 14.55
C ILE A 65 0.05 -0.59 13.69
N TRP A 66 -0.14 -1.27 12.57
CA TRP A 66 0.89 -1.51 11.58
C TRP A 66 0.38 -1.11 10.19
N ALA A 67 1.13 -0.26 9.51
CA ALA A 67 0.84 0.15 8.13
C ALA A 67 2.06 -0.15 7.26
N GLN A 68 1.81 -0.71 6.08
CA GLN A 68 2.82 -0.93 5.06
C GLN A 68 2.27 -0.49 3.71
N ALA A 69 3.08 0.28 2.98
CA ALA A 69 2.79 0.70 1.63
C ALA A 69 3.92 0.24 0.71
N GLN A 70 3.58 -0.25 -0.47
CA GLN A 70 4.53 -0.57 -1.53
C GLN A 70 4.03 0.06 -2.82
N ALA A 71 4.91 0.78 -3.51
CA ALA A 71 4.60 1.42 -4.77
C ALA A 71 5.69 1.07 -5.82
N PRO A 72 5.29 0.61 -7.02
CA PRO A 72 6.20 0.47 -8.15
C PRO A 72 6.65 1.85 -8.62
N VAL A 73 7.96 2.06 -8.77
CA VAL A 73 8.54 3.36 -9.17
C VAL A 73 9.07 3.32 -10.58
N TRP A 74 9.59 2.16 -11.01
CA TRP A 74 10.14 2.02 -12.34
C TRP A 74 9.95 0.61 -12.87
N THR A 75 9.62 0.51 -14.15
CA THR A 75 9.62 -0.75 -14.89
C THR A 75 10.29 -0.48 -16.23
N SER A 76 11.22 -1.35 -16.63
CA SER A 76 11.87 -1.30 -17.94
C SER A 76 10.90 -1.59 -19.09
N ASP A 77 11.17 -1.08 -20.28
CA ASP A 77 10.35 -1.28 -21.48
C ASP A 77 10.15 -2.76 -21.86
N ASN A 78 11.17 -3.59 -21.60
CA ASN A 78 11.11 -5.04 -21.84
C ASN A 78 10.40 -5.81 -20.71
N LYS A 79 9.89 -5.12 -19.67
CA LYS A 79 9.24 -5.66 -18.47
C LYS A 79 10.08 -6.68 -17.68
N ARG A 80 11.40 -6.72 -17.89
CA ARG A 80 12.32 -7.62 -17.18
C ARG A 80 12.87 -7.03 -15.90
N HIS A 81 12.91 -5.72 -15.78
CA HIS A 81 13.41 -5.02 -14.61
C HIS A 81 12.30 -4.17 -13.98
N GLU A 82 12.16 -4.28 -12.68
CA GLU A 82 11.13 -3.62 -11.88
C GLU A 82 11.78 -3.14 -10.58
N PHE A 83 11.47 -1.90 -10.17
CA PHE A 83 11.94 -1.32 -8.93
C PHE A 83 10.76 -0.75 -8.15
N ASP A 84 10.57 -1.27 -6.95
CA ASP A 84 9.49 -0.90 -6.04
C ASP A 84 10.08 -0.20 -4.80
N VAL A 85 9.35 0.78 -4.28
CA VAL A 85 9.63 1.40 -2.98
C VAL A 85 8.63 0.88 -1.96
N VAL A 86 9.12 0.56 -0.76
CA VAL A 86 8.34 0.05 0.37
C VAL A 86 8.52 0.97 1.56
N GLY A 87 7.42 1.38 2.18
CA GLY A 87 7.36 2.10 3.44
C GLY A 87 6.62 1.27 4.50
N LYS A 88 7.07 1.36 5.75
CA LYS A 88 6.52 0.64 6.90
C LYS A 88 6.40 1.59 8.09
N TYR A 89 5.32 1.48 8.84
CA TYR A 89 5.05 2.20 10.07
C TYR A 89 4.40 1.27 11.09
N GLY A 90 4.84 1.35 12.34
CA GLY A 90 4.29 0.56 13.43
C GLY A 90 4.27 1.30 14.75
N GLN A 91 3.20 1.18 15.51
CA GLN A 91 3.07 1.83 16.80
C GLN A 91 2.18 1.03 17.75
N HIS A 92 2.64 0.87 19.00
CA HIS A 92 1.80 0.42 20.10
C HIS A 92 1.19 1.63 20.82
N LEU A 93 -0.12 1.59 21.03
CA LEU A 93 -0.89 2.60 21.73
C LEU A 93 -1.55 2.00 22.99
N GLY A 94 -1.34 2.63 24.14
CA GLY A 94 -1.92 2.26 25.43
C GLY A 94 -1.15 1.16 26.20
N GLY A 95 -1.77 0.66 27.26
CA GLY A 95 -1.19 -0.35 28.15
C GLY A 95 -0.59 0.21 29.46
N PRO A 96 -0.23 -0.66 30.42
CA PRO A 96 0.32 -0.26 31.72
C PRO A 96 1.59 0.60 31.64
N TYR A 97 2.34 0.44 30.55
CA TYR A 97 3.60 1.14 30.30
C TYR A 97 3.45 2.31 29.31
N GLY A 98 2.23 2.62 28.89
CA GLY A 98 1.93 3.69 27.94
C GLY A 98 2.33 3.37 26.50
N ASP A 99 2.36 4.41 25.66
CA ASP A 99 2.63 4.28 24.22
C ASP A 99 4.09 3.92 23.95
N SER A 100 4.34 2.98 23.04
CA SER A 100 5.69 2.71 22.56
C SER A 100 6.15 3.79 21.58
N PRO A 101 7.45 4.08 21.49
CA PRO A 101 7.99 4.86 20.38
C PRO A 101 7.58 4.27 19.02
N PRO A 102 7.21 5.09 18.02
CA PRO A 102 6.85 4.60 16.70
C PRO A 102 8.07 4.01 15.99
N SER A 103 7.86 2.92 15.26
CA SER A 103 8.83 2.30 14.36
C SER A 103 8.51 2.68 12.91
N TYR A 104 9.54 2.98 12.15
CA TYR A 104 9.43 3.30 10.72
C TYR A 104 10.54 2.61 9.93
N GLY A 105 10.24 2.29 8.68
CA GLY A 105 11.21 1.69 7.78
C GLY A 105 10.90 2.03 6.34
N VAL A 106 11.94 2.27 5.54
CA VAL A 106 11.83 2.48 4.10
C VAL A 106 12.83 1.56 3.40
N GLY A 107 12.47 1.03 2.24
CA GLY A 107 13.32 0.16 1.45
C GLY A 107 12.95 0.16 -0.03
N GLY A 108 13.84 -0.38 -0.84
CA GLY A 108 13.61 -0.62 -2.26
C GLY A 108 13.69 -2.12 -2.56
N THR A 109 12.81 -2.61 -3.43
CA THR A 109 12.87 -3.99 -3.94
C THR A 109 13.16 -3.92 -5.42
N TYR A 110 14.27 -4.52 -5.85
CA TYR A 110 14.59 -4.70 -7.24
C TYR A 110 14.23 -6.12 -7.68
N ARG A 111 13.51 -6.26 -8.79
CA ARG A 111 13.10 -7.56 -9.33
C ARG A 111 13.52 -7.70 -10.78
N PHE A 112 14.18 -8.83 -11.06
CA PHE A 112 14.55 -9.24 -12.41
C PHE A 112 13.73 -10.47 -12.83
N ARG A 113 13.10 -10.43 -14.00
CA ARG A 113 12.34 -11.53 -14.61
C ARG A 113 13.10 -12.03 -15.85
N PHE A 114 13.51 -13.29 -15.80
CA PHE A 114 14.27 -13.94 -16.88
C PHE A 114 13.39 -14.28 -18.07
#